data_AF-A0A926P4K5-F1
#
_entry.id   AF-A0A926P4K5-F1
#
_cell.length_a   1.000
_cell.length_b   1.000
_cell.length_c   1.000
_cell.angle_alpha   90.00
_cell.angle_beta   90.00
_cell.angle_gamma   90.00
#
_symmetry.space_group_name_H-M   'P 1'
#
loop_
_entity.id
_entity.type
_entity.pdbx_description
1 polymer ?
#
loop_
_entity_poly.entity_id
_entity_poly.type
_entity_poly.pdbx_seq_one_letter_code
_entity_poly.pdbx_strand_id
1 'polypeptide(L)' 'MLKSKIHVLTNIQGLFLLVYEDAQGHKFEALSPNGEVYRHGEIYYNAASAKAKGRLWIQQLMTEDF' A
#
# COMPACT_ATOMS: atom_id res chain seq x y z
N MET A 1 -14.30 -10.19 15.97
CA MET A 1 -13.03 -9.76 15.34
C MET A 1 -13.35 -9.32 13.92
N LEU A 2 -12.97 -8.10 13.53
CA LEU A 2 -12.92 -7.76 12.10
C LEU A 2 -11.80 -8.60 11.48
N LYS A 3 -12.14 -9.47 10.52
CA LYS A 3 -11.15 -10.22 9.77
C LYS A 3 -10.43 -9.23 8.85
N SER A 4 -9.10 -9.22 8.89
CA SER A 4 -8.34 -8.47 7.90
C SER A 4 -8.63 -9.00 6.51
N LYS A 5 -8.72 -8.09 5.53
CA LYS A 5 -8.99 -8.43 4.13
C LYS A 5 -8.03 -7.70 3.22
N ILE A 6 -7.43 -8.45 2.31
CA ILE A 6 -6.61 -7.89 1.23
C ILE A 6 -7.56 -7.52 0.07
N HIS A 7 -7.48 -6.29 -0.40
CA HIS A 7 -8.24 -5.79 -1.56
C HIS A 7 -7.41 -5.79 -2.83
N VAL A 8 -6.12 -5.47 -2.73
CA VAL A 8 -5.21 -5.38 -3.86
C VAL A 8 -3.84 -5.88 -3.45
N LEU A 9 -3.23 -6.68 -4.32
CA LEU A 9 -1.80 -6.95 -4.33
C LEU A 9 -1.33 -6.84 -5.77
N THR A 10 -0.49 -5.86 -6.07
CA THR A 10 -0.05 -5.61 -7.46
C THR A 10 1.39 -5.11 -7.49
N ASN A 11 2.16 -5.55 -8.48
CA ASN A 11 3.51 -5.06 -8.69
C ASN A 11 3.48 -3.73 -9.48
N ILE A 12 4.27 -2.77 -9.03
CA ILE A 12 4.48 -1.47 -9.64
C ILE A 12 5.98 -1.25 -9.68
N GLN A 13 6.58 -1.46 -10.86
CA GLN A 13 8.00 -1.17 -11.14
C GLN A 13 8.97 -1.74 -10.08
N GLY A 14 8.72 -2.97 -9.62
CA GLY A 14 9.58 -3.66 -8.67
C GLY A 14 9.09 -3.65 -7.22
N LEU A 15 8.20 -2.72 -6.84
CA LEU A 15 7.54 -2.73 -5.53
C LEU A 15 6.16 -3.37 -5.61
N PHE A 16 5.75 -4.10 -4.60
CA PHE A 16 4.38 -4.59 -4.46
C PHE A 16 3.55 -3.59 -3.65
N LEU A 17 2.49 -3.07 -4.25
CA LEU A 17 1.45 -2.34 -3.54
C LEU A 17 0.48 -3.34 -2.90
N LEU A 18 0.44 -3.37 -1.57
CA LEU A 18 -0.54 -4.11 -0.79
C LEU A 18 -1.59 -3.13 -0.24
N VAL A 19 -2.86 -3.34 -0.60
CA VAL A 19 -4.00 -2.59 -0.03
C VAL A 19 -4.86 -3.55 0.77
N TYR A 20 -5.08 -3.22 2.04
CA TYR A 20 -5.82 -4.07 2.96
C TYR A 20 -6.69 -3.26 3.92
N GLU A 21 -7.68 -3.91 4.52
CA GLU A 21 -8.44 -3.38 5.64
C GLU A 21 -8.20 -4.24 6.89
N ASP A 22 -8.12 -3.58 8.04
CA ASP A 22 -8.11 -4.20 9.37
C ASP A 22 -9.08 -3.47 10.30
N ALA A 23 -9.01 -3.74 11.61
CA ALA A 23 -9.90 -3.11 12.60
C ALA A 23 -9.77 -1.57 12.68
N GLN A 24 -8.69 -0.99 12.15
CA GLN A 24 -8.44 0.45 12.13
C GLN A 24 -8.91 1.10 10.81
N GLY A 25 -9.15 0.33 9.75
CA GLY A 25 -9.66 0.82 8.47
C GLY A 25 -8.80 0.40 7.28
N HIS A 26 -8.96 1.09 6.15
CA HIS A 26 -8.26 0.79 4.91
C HIS A 26 -6.88 1.45 4.87
N LYS A 27 -5.87 0.69 4.46
CA LYS A 27 -4.47 1.12 4.45
C LYS A 27 -3.77 0.60 3.20
N PHE A 28 -2.55 1.07 2.98
CA PHE A 28 -1.65 0.44 2.04
C PHE A 28 -0.20 0.43 2.55
N GLU A 29 0.57 -0.51 2.01
CA GLU A 29 2.01 -0.63 2.21
C GLU A 29 2.67 -0.93 0.85
N ALA A 30 3.94 -0.53 0.71
CA ALA A 30 4.77 -0.99 -0.40
C ALA A 30 5.76 -2.03 0.11
N LEU A 31 5.92 -3.14 -0.62
CA LEU A 31 6.86 -4.20 -0.26
C LEU A 31 7.93 -4.35 -1.34
N SER A 32 9.21 -4.41 -0.94
CA SER A 32 10.29 -4.74 -1.86
C SER A 32 10.34 -6.25 -2.13
N PRO A 33 10.96 -6.70 -3.24
CA PRO A 33 11.15 -8.13 -3.51
C PRO A 33 11.99 -8.84 -2.43
N ASN A 34 12.81 -8.07 -1.69
CA ASN A 34 13.64 -8.56 -0.60
C ASN A 34 12.88 -8.64 0.74
N GLY A 35 11.60 -8.26 0.76
CA GLY A 35 10.74 -8.33 1.94
C GLY A 35 10.76 -7.07 2.81
N GLU A 36 11.37 -5.97 2.37
CA GLU A 36 11.28 -4.70 3.09
C GLU A 36 9.89 -4.11 2.95
N VAL A 37 9.41 -3.44 4.00
CA VAL A 37 8.05 -2.88 4.04
C VAL A 37 8.13 -1.38 4.29
N TYR A 38 7.66 -0.60 3.32
CA TYR A 38 7.51 0.85 3.43
C TYR A 38 6.06 1.17 3.79
N ARG A 39 5.88 1.87 4.91
CA ARG A 39 4.55 2.23 5.45
C ARG A 39 4.29 3.71 5.27
N HIS A 40 3.11 4.05 4.74
CA HIS A 40 2.67 5.44 4.58
C HIS A 40 1.93 5.98 5.83
N GLY A 41 1.42 5.10 6.70
CA GLY A 41 0.87 5.46 8.03
C GLY A 41 -0.54 6.07 8.06
N GLU A 42 -1.11 6.42 6.91
CA GLU A 42 -2.48 6.97 6.82
C GLU A 42 -3.56 5.89 6.75
N ILE A 43 -4.77 6.24 7.22
CA ILE A 43 -5.99 5.43 7.12
C ILE A 43 -6.96 6.11 6.14
N TYR A 44 -7.54 5.32 5.25
CA TYR A 44 -8.43 5.79 4.18
C TYR A 44 -9.87 5.35 4.40
N TYR A 45 -10.80 6.15 3.88
CA TYR A 45 -12.23 5.88 3.92
C TYR A 45 -12.61 4.57 3.20
N ASN A 46 -11.95 4.27 2.08
CA ASN A 46 -12.18 3.04 1.31
C ASN A 46 -10.91 2.54 0.61
N ALA A 47 -10.96 1.28 0.15
CA ALA A 47 -9.85 0.63 -0.57
C ALA A 47 -9.46 1.34 -1.87
N ALA A 48 -10.39 2.01 -2.56
CA ALA A 48 -10.10 2.71 -3.81
C ALA A 48 -9.25 3.96 -3.57
N SER A 49 -9.54 4.73 -2.51
CA SER A 49 -8.74 5.87 -2.08
C SER A 49 -7.34 5.44 -1.64
N ALA A 50 -7.24 4.37 -0.83
CA ALA A 50 -5.95 3.80 -0.42
C ALA A 50 -5.11 3.36 -1.64
N LYS A 51 -5.73 2.66 -2.59
CA LYS A 51 -5.07 2.24 -3.84
C LYS A 51 -4.57 3.44 -4.65
N ALA A 52 -5.42 4.46 -4.86
CA ALA A 52 -5.05 5.63 -5.66
C ALA A 52 -3.85 6.36 -5.06
N LYS A 53 -3.89 6.63 -3.75
CA LYS A 53 -2.79 7.28 -3.03
C LYS A 53 -1.53 6.41 -3.00
N GLY A 54 -1.66 5.09 -2.77
CA GLY A 54 -0.54 4.16 -2.77
C GLY A 54 0.18 4.04 -4.11
N ARG A 55 -0.55 4.11 -5.23
CA ARG A 55 0.07 4.16 -6.57
C ARG A 55 0.91 5.42 -6.77
N LEU A 56 0.37 6.58 -6.41
CA LEU A 56 1.08 7.86 -6.51
C LEU A 56 2.31 7.89 -5.59
N TRP A 57 2.15 7.39 -4.37
CA TRP A 57 3.23 7.36 -3.40
C TRP A 57 4.38 6.44 -3.83
N ILE A 58 4.08 5.24 -4.34
CA ILE A 58 5.11 4.35 -4.90
C ILE A 58 5.83 5.01 -6.09
N GLN A 59 5.11 5.70 -6.97
CA GLN A 59 5.73 6.47 -8.06
C GLN A 59 6.68 7.55 -7.53
N GLN A 60 6.31 8.22 -6.44
CA GLN A 60 7.16 9.23 -5.79
C GLN A 60 8.43 8.61 -5.17
N LEU A 61 8.29 7.50 -4.43
CA LEU A 61 9.44 6.76 -3.88
C LEU A 61 10.45 6.42 -4.97
N MET A 62 9.97 5.93 -6.12
CA MET A 62 10.85 5.56 -7.23
C MET A 62 11.44 6.76 -7.99
N THR A 63 10.88 7.97 -7.82
CA THR A 63 11.52 9.20 -8.30
C THR A 63 12.47 9.81 -7.28
N GLU A 64 12.41 9.37 -6.02
CA GLU A 64 13.26 9.83 -4.91
C GLU A 64 14.43 8.85 -4.60
N ASP A 65 14.42 7.64 -5.17
CA ASP A 65 15.50 6.63 -5.19
C ASP A 65 16.25 6.68 -6.55
N PHE A 66 17.54 7.04 -6.75
CA PHE A 66 18.70 7.41 -5.94
C PHE A 66 19.52 8.47 -6.72
#